data_AF-A0A0Q9L881-F1
#
_entry.id   AF-A0A0Q9L881-F1
#
_cell.length_a   1.000
_cell.length_b   1.000
_cell.length_c   1.000
_cell.angle_alpha   90.00
_cell.angle_beta   90.00
_cell.angle_gamma   90.00
#
_symmetry.space_group_name_H-M   'P 1'
#
loop_
_entity.id
_entity.type
_entity.pdbx_description
1 polymer ?
#
loop_
_entity_poly.entity_id
_entity_poly.type
_entity_poly.pdbx_seq_one_letter_code
_entity_poly.pdbx_strand_id
1 'polypeptide(L)'
;MGLGDYQLILYPAGNMPELTDMGMDFVGPFNFDFNDAVQILKSVDCLRNYSPQAKWPSFDDACYYLYDNGKSKVEIELNAGTVAEKAEIISLRTNIYKDEGSIVDAFEICKLLSKNLNLHCWDVKLKYLIRFDTDIEDKSVNHFYALRNRV
;
A
#
# COMPACT_ATOMS: atom_id res chain seq x y z
N MET A 1 -11.90 -9.67 14.78
CA MET A 1 -11.12 -9.25 13.60
C MET A 1 -9.88 -8.53 14.12
N GLY A 2 -8.67 -8.87 13.64
CA GLY A 2 -7.43 -8.24 14.13
C GLY A 2 -7.25 -6.83 13.57
N LEU A 3 -6.89 -5.89 14.43
CA LEU A 3 -6.61 -4.48 14.11
C LEU A 3 -5.49 -4.32 13.08
N GLY A 4 -4.53 -5.25 13.03
CA GLY A 4 -3.40 -5.19 12.10
C GLY A 4 -3.61 -5.85 10.74
N ASP A 5 -4.82 -6.31 10.39
CA ASP A 5 -5.10 -6.98 9.10
C ASP A 5 -5.78 -6.02 8.12
N TYR A 6 -4.94 -5.23 7.42
CA TYR A 6 -5.32 -4.32 6.36
C TYR A 6 -4.47 -4.54 5.11
N GLN A 7 -5.11 -4.36 3.97
CA GLN A 7 -4.48 -4.24 2.67
C GLN A 7 -4.93 -2.92 2.05
N LEU A 8 -3.96 -2.08 1.73
CA LEU A 8 -4.15 -0.81 1.04
C LEU A 8 -3.61 -0.98 -0.38
N ILE A 9 -4.34 -0.45 -1.36
CA ILE A 9 -3.93 -0.47 -2.76
C ILE A 9 -3.84 0.98 -3.24
N LEU A 10 -2.65 1.39 -3.67
CA LEU A 10 -2.45 2.64 -4.37
C LEU A 10 -2.57 2.42 -5.87
N TYR A 11 -3.29 3.31 -6.54
CA TYR A 11 -3.51 3.28 -7.98
C TYR A 11 -3.52 4.69 -8.57
N PRO A 12 -3.13 4.90 -9.84
CA PRO A 12 -3.09 6.20 -10.48
C PRO A 12 -4.39 7.00 -10.37
N ALA A 13 -4.27 8.29 -9.99
CA ALA A 13 -5.40 9.21 -10.02
C ALA A 13 -5.94 9.33 -11.46
N GLY A 14 -7.25 9.12 -11.63
CA GLY A 14 -7.91 9.07 -12.93
C GLY A 14 -8.31 7.66 -13.38
N ASN A 15 -7.74 6.61 -12.78
CA ASN A 15 -8.29 5.25 -12.89
C ASN A 15 -9.47 5.08 -11.90
N MET A 16 -10.28 4.04 -12.09
CA MET A 16 -11.44 3.75 -11.25
C MET A 16 -11.38 2.32 -10.68
N PRO A 17 -11.72 2.14 -9.39
CA PRO A 17 -11.89 0.81 -8.83
C PRO A 17 -13.14 0.15 -9.41
N GLU A 18 -13.01 -1.06 -9.93
CA GLU A 18 -14.10 -1.85 -10.50
C GLU A 18 -14.13 -3.24 -9.85
N LEU A 19 -15.32 -3.68 -9.43
CA LEU A 19 -15.49 -5.02 -8.89
C LEU A 19 -15.73 -6.00 -10.04
N THR A 20 -14.82 -6.96 -10.20
CA THR A 20 -14.87 -8.02 -11.21
C THR A 20 -15.10 -9.39 -10.55
N ASP A 21 -15.35 -10.41 -11.38
CA ASP A 21 -15.48 -11.81 -10.93
C ASP A 21 -14.18 -12.35 -10.29
N MET A 22 -13.04 -11.72 -10.57
CA MET A 22 -11.73 -12.09 -10.02
C MET A 22 -11.30 -11.25 -8.80
N GLY A 23 -12.10 -10.23 -8.43
CA GLY A 23 -11.80 -9.34 -7.31
C GLY A 23 -11.88 -7.87 -7.70
N MET A 24 -11.19 -7.01 -6.94
CA MET A 24 -11.11 -5.58 -7.26
C MET A 24 -10.05 -5.35 -8.33
N ASP A 25 -10.43 -4.66 -9.40
CA ASP A 25 -9.54 -4.17 -10.45
C ASP A 25 -9.50 -2.63 -10.42
N PHE A 26 -8.47 -2.03 -11.02
CA PHE A 26 -8.27 -0.57 -11.04
C PHE A 26 -8.09 -0.11 -12.49
N VAL A 27 -9.22 0.04 -13.17
CA VAL A 27 -9.29 0.21 -14.62
C VAL A 27 -9.04 1.67 -15.02
N GLY A 28 -8.14 1.87 -15.96
CA GLY A 28 -7.92 3.16 -16.60
C GLY A 28 -6.58 3.23 -17.34
N PRO A 29 -6.32 4.33 -18.07
CA PRO A 29 -5.15 4.43 -18.94
C PRO A 29 -3.89 4.89 -18.21
N PHE A 30 -3.99 5.28 -16.94
CA PHE A 30 -2.89 5.90 -16.20
C PHE A 30 -2.02 4.84 -15.52
N ASN A 31 -0.73 5.16 -15.42
CA ASN A 31 0.33 4.40 -14.74
C ASN A 31 1.29 5.39 -14.08
N PHE A 32 2.17 4.89 -13.22
CA PHE A 32 3.26 5.67 -12.62
C PHE A 32 4.62 5.05 -12.96
N ASP A 33 5.68 5.86 -12.92
CA ASP A 33 7.04 5.41 -13.18
C ASP A 33 7.53 4.53 -12.03
N PHE A 34 8.03 3.33 -12.38
CA PHE A 34 8.50 2.38 -11.39
C PHE A 34 9.73 2.89 -10.64
N ASN A 35 10.68 3.52 -11.34
CA ASN A 35 11.91 4.02 -10.73
C ASN A 35 11.62 5.16 -9.75
N ASP A 36 10.68 6.04 -10.08
CA ASP A 36 10.25 7.10 -9.16
C ASP A 36 9.68 6.51 -7.86
N ALA A 37 8.84 5.48 -7.97
CA ALA A 37 8.31 4.78 -6.80
C ALA A 37 9.42 4.15 -5.95
N VAL A 38 10.40 3.50 -6.58
CA VAL A 38 11.57 2.93 -5.90
C VAL A 38 12.40 4.00 -5.20
N GLN A 39 12.64 5.16 -5.83
CA GLN A 39 13.41 6.25 -5.22
C GLN A 39 12.71 6.80 -3.98
N ILE A 40 11.37 6.99 -4.04
CA ILE A 40 10.59 7.42 -2.88
C ILE A 40 10.68 6.38 -1.76
N LEU A 41 10.51 5.09 -2.06
CA LEU A 41 10.59 4.03 -1.05
C LEU A 41 11.98 3.97 -0.40
N LYS A 42 13.06 4.12 -1.17
CA LYS A 42 14.44 4.16 -0.65
C LYS A 42 14.73 5.36 0.25
N SER A 43 13.91 6.42 0.18
CA SER A 43 14.02 7.59 1.06
C SER A 43 13.36 7.37 2.43
N VAL A 44 12.57 6.31 2.59
CA VAL A 44 11.89 5.97 3.84
C VAL A 44 12.85 5.19 4.74
N ASP A 45 13.11 5.73 5.93
CA ASP A 45 13.90 5.03 6.94
C ASP A 45 13.27 3.67 7.30
N CYS A 46 14.12 2.70 7.67
CA CYS A 46 13.69 1.34 8.04
C CYS A 46 13.01 0.52 6.93
N LEU A 47 12.94 1.04 5.71
CA LEU A 47 12.40 0.35 4.55
C LEU A 47 13.52 -0.26 3.73
N ARG A 48 13.42 -1.55 3.40
CA ARG A 48 14.44 -2.28 2.65
C ARG A 48 13.79 -3.18 1.61
N ASN A 49 14.44 -3.35 0.46
CA ASN A 49 14.10 -4.43 -0.45
C ASN A 49 14.21 -5.75 0.30
N TYR A 50 13.23 -6.63 0.11
CA TYR A 50 13.29 -7.99 0.65
C TYR A 50 12.79 -8.95 -0.40
N SER A 51 13.38 -10.15 -0.41
CA SER A 51 12.91 -11.21 -1.29
C SER A 51 11.89 -12.08 -0.54
N PRO A 52 10.65 -12.22 -1.04
CA PRO A 52 9.70 -13.19 -0.50
C PRO A 52 10.03 -14.64 -0.91
N GLN A 53 11.26 -14.92 -1.40
CA GLN A 53 11.77 -16.18 -1.97
C GLN A 53 11.42 -17.50 -1.24
N ALA A 54 10.87 -17.48 -0.04
CA ALA A 54 10.26 -18.66 0.58
C ALA A 54 8.91 -19.09 -0.03
N LYS A 55 8.20 -18.23 -0.77
CA LYS A 55 6.84 -18.53 -1.27
C LYS A 55 6.64 -18.41 -2.79
N TRP A 56 7.43 -17.60 -3.51
CA TRP A 56 7.20 -17.35 -4.95
C TRP A 56 8.54 -17.13 -5.68
N PRO A 57 9.08 -18.13 -6.40
CA PRO A 57 10.44 -18.10 -6.96
C PRO A 57 10.58 -17.28 -8.26
N SER A 58 9.52 -16.64 -8.75
CA SER A 58 9.48 -15.99 -10.08
C SER A 58 9.40 -14.47 -10.06
N PHE A 59 9.51 -13.82 -8.90
CA PHE A 59 9.41 -12.37 -8.80
C PHE A 59 10.77 -11.71 -8.66
N ASP A 60 10.93 -10.56 -9.33
CA ASP A 60 12.10 -9.70 -9.20
C ASP A 60 12.12 -9.06 -7.80
N ASP A 61 13.23 -9.22 -7.08
CA ASP A 61 13.44 -8.65 -5.73
C ASP A 61 13.31 -7.12 -5.73
N ALA A 62 13.39 -6.47 -6.90
CA ALA A 62 13.16 -5.04 -7.08
C ALA A 62 11.72 -4.60 -6.76
N CYS A 63 10.74 -5.53 -6.78
CA CYS A 63 9.32 -5.22 -6.60
C CYS A 63 8.84 -5.26 -5.14
N TYR A 64 9.63 -5.82 -4.22
CA TYR A 64 9.20 -6.11 -2.85
C TYR A 64 10.02 -5.37 -1.81
N TYR A 65 9.32 -4.74 -0.87
CA TYR A 65 9.91 -3.96 0.20
C TYR A 65 9.26 -4.29 1.55
N LEU A 66 10.07 -4.25 2.60
CA LEU A 66 9.63 -4.43 3.97
C LEU A 66 10.06 -3.20 4.76
N TYR A 67 9.08 -2.49 5.31
CA TYR A 67 9.31 -1.56 6.40
C TYR A 67 9.34 -2.35 7.71
N ASP A 68 10.39 -2.17 8.51
CA ASP A 68 10.54 -2.78 9.84
C ASP A 68 11.33 -1.85 10.77
N ASN A 69 10.63 -1.20 11.69
CA ASN A 69 11.24 -0.34 12.71
C ASN A 69 11.44 -1.06 14.07
N GLY A 70 11.26 -2.38 14.11
CA GLY A 70 11.32 -3.20 15.32
C GLY A 70 10.06 -3.20 16.18
N LYS A 71 9.06 -2.36 15.88
CA LYS A 71 7.74 -2.31 16.54
C LYS A 71 6.57 -2.61 15.60
N SER A 72 6.74 -2.25 14.34
CA SER A 72 5.73 -2.41 13.30
C SER A 72 6.39 -2.84 12.00
N LYS A 73 5.62 -3.57 11.21
CA LYS A 73 6.05 -4.07 9.91
C LYS A 73 4.99 -3.88 8.85
N VAL A 74 5.42 -3.44 7.67
CA VAL A 74 4.55 -3.25 6.49
C VAL A 74 5.24 -3.85 5.28
N GLU A 75 4.60 -4.83 4.65
CA GLU A 75 5.06 -5.31 3.35
C GLU A 75 4.49 -4.44 2.26
N ILE A 76 5.32 -4.15 1.27
CA ILE A 76 4.99 -3.32 0.14
C ILE A 76 5.39 -4.08 -1.12
N GLU A 77 4.47 -4.12 -2.06
CA GLU A 77 4.64 -4.75 -3.36
C GLU A 77 4.32 -3.71 -4.44
N LEU A 78 5.32 -3.39 -5.25
CA LEU A 78 5.13 -2.70 -6.50
C LEU A 78 4.71 -3.75 -7.53
N ASN A 79 3.43 -3.80 -7.88
CA ASN A 79 2.98 -4.79 -8.85
C ASN A 79 3.46 -4.35 -10.23
N ALA A 80 4.55 -4.96 -10.67
CA ALA A 80 5.08 -4.85 -12.02
C ALA A 80 5.09 -6.25 -12.62
N GLY A 81 4.20 -6.48 -13.59
CA GLY A 81 4.42 -7.55 -14.55
C GLY A 81 5.73 -7.27 -15.28
N THR A 82 6.82 -7.92 -14.83
CA THR A 82 8.16 -7.95 -15.46
C THR A 82 8.70 -6.62 -15.97
N VAL A 83 9.45 -5.87 -15.14
CA VAL A 83 10.40 -4.79 -15.52
C VAL A 83 9.89 -3.79 -16.57
N ALA A 84 8.57 -3.64 -16.72
CA ALA A 84 8.01 -2.57 -17.50
C ALA A 84 8.27 -1.31 -16.68
N GLU A 85 8.85 -0.28 -17.31
CA GLU A 85 9.20 1.02 -16.70
C GLU A 85 7.99 1.71 -16.01
N LYS A 86 6.79 1.13 -16.15
CA LYS A 86 5.51 1.59 -15.66
C LYS A 86 4.89 0.54 -14.75
N ALA A 87 4.44 0.99 -13.58
CA ALA A 87 3.67 0.19 -12.64
C ALA A 87 2.22 0.68 -12.58
N GLU A 88 1.32 -0.27 -12.31
CA GLU A 88 -0.13 -0.03 -12.30
C GLU A 88 -0.66 0.17 -10.89
N ILE A 89 -0.14 -0.59 -9.93
CA ILE A 89 -0.57 -0.51 -8.54
C ILE A 89 0.58 -0.72 -7.55
N ILE A 90 0.41 -0.20 -6.33
CA ILE A 90 1.24 -0.52 -5.17
C ILE A 90 0.34 -1.16 -4.12
N SER A 91 0.68 -2.36 -3.64
CA SER A 91 -0.03 -2.98 -2.52
C SER A 91 0.78 -2.84 -1.23
N LEU A 92 0.14 -2.33 -0.18
CA LEU A 92 0.69 -2.30 1.18
C LEU A 92 -0.11 -3.26 2.05
N ARG A 93 0.58 -4.18 2.71
CA ARG A 93 0.01 -5.27 3.51
C ARG A 93 0.56 -5.23 4.92
N THR A 94 -0.33 -5.10 5.89
CA THR A 94 0.00 -5.17 7.33
C THR A 94 -0.37 -6.53 7.93
N ASN A 95 -1.17 -7.31 7.19
CA ASN A 95 -1.85 -8.52 7.62
C ASN A 95 -0.95 -9.71 7.99
N ILE A 96 0.30 -9.68 7.59
CA ILE A 96 1.28 -10.74 7.86
C ILE A 96 1.83 -10.64 9.29
N TYR A 97 1.99 -9.43 9.82
CA TYR A 97 2.61 -9.20 11.13
C TYR A 97 1.61 -8.78 12.22
N LYS A 98 0.49 -8.15 11.82
CA LYS A 98 -0.67 -7.83 12.68
C LYS A 98 -0.41 -6.90 13.87
N ASP A 99 0.73 -6.21 13.91
CA ASP A 99 1.03 -5.21 14.93
C ASP A 99 0.17 -3.96 14.75
N GLU A 100 -0.35 -3.37 15.84
CA GLU A 100 -1.23 -2.20 15.76
C GLU A 100 -0.56 -0.96 15.15
N GLY A 101 0.76 -0.82 15.32
CA GLY A 101 1.53 0.28 14.72
C GLY A 101 1.61 0.18 13.19
N SER A 102 1.50 -1.02 12.63
CA SER A 102 1.70 -1.28 11.20
C SER A 102 0.74 -0.51 10.31
N ILE A 103 -0.51 -0.28 10.73
CA ILE A 103 -1.47 0.45 9.90
C ILE A 103 -1.19 1.96 9.87
N VAL A 104 -0.68 2.53 10.97
CA VAL A 104 -0.28 3.94 11.01
C VAL A 104 0.91 4.16 10.09
N ASP A 105 1.93 3.32 10.19
CA ASP A 105 3.08 3.38 9.28
C ASP A 105 2.66 3.14 7.82
N ALA A 106 1.74 2.20 7.57
CA ALA A 106 1.21 1.97 6.24
C ALA A 106 0.49 3.19 5.68
N PHE A 107 -0.29 3.92 6.48
CA PHE A 107 -0.95 5.16 6.07
C PHE A 107 0.06 6.27 5.76
N GLU A 108 1.11 6.44 6.56
CA GLU A 108 2.14 7.44 6.29
C GLU A 108 2.90 7.13 4.99
N ILE A 109 3.23 5.87 4.75
CA ILE A 109 3.85 5.44 3.49
C ILE A 109 2.88 5.65 2.32
N CYS A 110 1.59 5.31 2.48
CA CYS A 110 0.57 5.57 1.46
C CYS A 110 0.46 7.06 1.14
N LYS A 111 0.42 7.92 2.15
CA LYS A 111 0.35 9.38 2.00
C LYS A 111 1.57 9.92 1.24
N LEU A 112 2.76 9.44 1.60
CA LEU A 112 4.00 9.81 0.91
C LEU A 112 3.94 9.42 -0.57
N LEU A 113 3.59 8.18 -0.88
CA LEU A 113 3.52 7.67 -2.26
C LEU A 113 2.42 8.37 -3.05
N SER A 114 1.21 8.49 -2.50
CA SER A 114 0.08 9.18 -3.12
C SER A 114 0.42 10.61 -3.52
N LYS A 115 1.11 11.36 -2.64
CA LYS A 115 1.48 12.75 -2.92
C LYS A 115 2.52 12.86 -4.04
N ASN A 116 3.53 12.00 -4.03
CA ASN A 116 4.65 12.12 -4.97
C ASN A 116 4.37 11.48 -6.34
N LEU A 117 3.50 10.46 -6.39
CA LEU A 117 3.19 9.71 -7.61
C LEU A 117 1.77 9.98 -8.15
N ASN A 118 1.03 10.91 -7.53
CA ASN A 118 -0.35 11.23 -7.87
C ASN A 118 -1.26 9.99 -7.86
N LEU A 119 -1.29 9.28 -6.73
CA LEU A 119 -2.06 8.04 -6.55
C LEU A 119 -3.22 8.23 -5.59
N HIS A 120 -4.32 7.55 -5.87
CA HIS A 120 -5.40 7.30 -4.94
C HIS A 120 -5.11 6.08 -4.06
N CYS A 121 -5.68 6.03 -2.86
CA CYS A 121 -5.52 4.91 -1.94
C CYS A 121 -6.85 4.23 -1.66
N TRP A 122 -6.93 2.94 -1.91
CA TRP A 122 -8.11 2.12 -1.65
C TRP A 122 -7.88 1.21 -0.44
N ASP A 123 -8.79 1.27 0.53
CA ASP A 123 -8.87 0.27 1.60
C ASP A 123 -9.69 -0.93 1.11
N VAL A 124 -9.04 -2.07 0.92
CA VAL A 124 -9.69 -3.29 0.42
C VAL A 124 -10.76 -3.81 1.39
N LYS A 125 -10.52 -3.67 2.69
CA LYS A 125 -11.38 -4.21 3.74
C LYS A 125 -12.62 -3.33 3.93
N LEU A 126 -12.44 -2.01 3.93
CA LEU A 126 -13.53 -1.04 4.06
C LEU A 126 -14.22 -0.75 2.72
N LYS A 127 -13.63 -1.17 1.59
CA LYS A 127 -14.09 -0.87 0.24
C LYS A 127 -14.32 0.63 0.04
N TYR A 128 -13.31 1.40 0.44
CA TYR A 128 -13.42 2.85 0.51
C TYR A 128 -12.15 3.52 -0.01
N LEU A 129 -12.34 4.65 -0.70
CA LEU A 129 -11.25 5.52 -1.16
C LEU A 129 -10.80 6.41 0.00
N ILE A 130 -9.55 6.26 0.41
CA ILE A 130 -8.87 7.12 1.37
C ILE A 130 -8.32 8.35 0.64
N ARG A 131 -8.63 9.52 1.19
CA ARG A 131 -8.24 10.82 0.65
C ARG A 131 -7.22 11.50 1.57
N PHE A 132 -5.96 11.52 1.15
CA PHE A 132 -4.87 12.17 1.89
C PHE A 132 -4.72 13.67 1.61
N ASP A 133 -5.53 14.21 0.69
CA ASP A 133 -5.54 15.59 0.20
C ASP A 133 -6.35 16.55 1.09
N THR A 134 -7.06 16.03 2.09
CA THR A 134 -7.84 16.82 3.05
C THR A 134 -7.25 16.70 4.45
N ASP A 135 -7.11 17.81 5.19
CA ASP A 135 -6.82 17.85 6.64
C ASP A 135 -7.93 17.19 7.50
N ILE A 136 -8.88 16.52 6.87
CA ILE A 136 -9.93 15.75 7.51
C ILE A 136 -9.33 14.37 7.78
N GLU A 137 -9.21 14.00 9.06
CA GLU A 137 -8.92 12.61 9.43
C GLU A 137 -9.98 11.70 8.77
N ASP A 138 -9.54 10.94 7.77
CA ASP A 138 -10.42 10.12 6.94
C ASP A 138 -11.20 9.12 7.80
N LYS A 139 -12.41 8.76 7.39
CA LYS A 139 -13.23 7.72 8.03
C LYS A 139 -12.46 6.42 8.24
N SER A 140 -11.47 6.11 7.42
CA SER A 140 -10.63 4.91 7.56
C SER A 140 -9.66 5.02 8.75
N VAL A 141 -9.05 6.19 8.94
CA VAL A 141 -8.20 6.52 10.11
C VAL A 141 -9.06 6.60 11.38
N ASN A 142 -10.23 7.24 11.29
CA ASN A 142 -11.21 7.29 12.37
C ASN A 142 -11.79 5.91 12.72
N HIS A 143 -12.02 5.06 11.72
CA HIS A 143 -12.45 3.68 11.92
C HIS A 143 -11.35 2.87 12.61
N PHE A 144 -10.09 3.05 12.22
CA PHE A 144 -8.97 2.47 12.94
C PHE A 144 -8.92 2.96 14.40
N TYR A 145 -9.00 4.27 14.65
CA TYR A 145 -9.03 4.80 16.02
C TYR A 145 -10.23 4.29 16.82
N ALA A 146 -11.41 4.18 16.21
CA ALA A 146 -12.60 3.65 16.85
C ALA A 146 -12.47 2.14 17.16
N LEU A 147 -11.79 1.37 16.32
CA LEU A 147 -11.49 -0.03 16.60
C LEU A 147 -10.41 -0.17 17.69
N ARG A 148 -9.37 0.69 17.68
CA ARG A 148 -8.30 0.72 18.70
C ARG A 148 -8.86 1.05 20.08
N ASN A 149 -9.78 2.02 20.16
CA ASN A 149 -10.39 2.46 21.42
C ASN A 149 -11.50 1.52 21.95
N ARG A 150 -11.76 0.38 21.28
CA ARG A 150 -12.72 -0.65 21.72
C ARG A 150 -12.05 -1.87 22.36
N VAL A 151 -10.72 -1.85 22.51
CA VAL A 151 -9.92 -2.91 23.15
C VAL A 151 -9.47 -2.44 24.53
#